data_AF-A0A968AD84-F1
#
_entry.id   AF-A0A968AD84-F1
#
_cell.length_a   1.000
_cell.length_b   1.000
_cell.length_c   1.000
_cell.angle_alpha   90.00
_cell.angle_beta   90.00
_cell.angle_gamma   90.00
#
_symmetry.space_group_name_H-M   'P 1'
#
loop_
_entity.id
_entity.type
_entity.pdbx_description
1 polymer ?
#
loop_
_entity_poly.entity_id
_entity_poly.type
_entity_poly.pdbx_seq_one_letter_code
_entity_poly.pdbx_strand_id
1 'polypeptide(L)' 'QLVLYLLDQYITENHDYMEIFDIGCGTGILSIAALKLGVGRAYGVDIDHKAVLIAR' A
#
# COMPACT_ATOMS: atom_id res chain seq x y z
N GLN A 1 -5.61 -4.23 -13.24
CA GLN A 1 -5.68 -3.98 -11.78
C GLN A 1 -5.72 -5.28 -10.98
N LEU A 2 -4.87 -6.27 -11.32
CA LEU A 2 -4.91 -7.59 -10.66
C LEU A 2 -4.46 -7.52 -9.19
N VAL A 3 -3.43 -6.73 -8.90
CA VAL A 3 -2.84 -6.62 -7.56
C VAL A 3 -3.77 -5.90 -6.57
N LEU A 4 -4.54 -4.91 -7.04
CA LEU A 4 -5.51 -4.19 -6.19
C LEU A 4 -6.67 -5.10 -5.75
N TYR A 5 -7.16 -5.96 -6.64
CA TYR A 5 -8.19 -6.94 -6.28
C TYR A 5 -7.67 -7.94 -5.25
N LEU A 6 -6.42 -8.40 -5.40
CA LEU A 6 -5.82 -9.31 -4.43
C LEU A 6 -5.63 -8.65 -3.07
N LEU A 7 -5.35 -7.34 -3.02
CA LEU A 7 -5.20 -6.60 -1.77
C LEU A 7 -6.42 -6.78 -0.84
N ASP A 8 -7.62 -6.68 -1.41
CA ASP A 8 -8.89 -6.90 -0.70
C ASP A 8 -9.05 -8.33 -0.17
N GLN A 9 -8.47 -9.32 -0.86
CA GLN A 9 -8.54 -10.73 -0.45
C GLN A 9 -7.52 -11.10 0.65
N TYR A 10 -6.42 -10.34 0.75
CA TYR A 10 -5.36 -10.59 1.74
C TYR A 10 -5.50 -9.74 3.01
N ILE A 11 -6.27 -8.67 2.96
CA ILE A 11 -6.68 -7.89 4.14
C ILE A 11 -7.87 -8.64 4.76
N THR A 12 -7.72 -9.12 6.01
CA THR A 12 -8.58 -10.13 6.66
C THR A 12 -9.81 -9.53 7.39
N GLU A 13 -10.11 -9.85 8.66
CA GLU A 13 -10.95 -8.98 9.53
C GLU A 13 -10.11 -8.42 10.73
N ASN A 14 -10.38 -7.18 11.18
CA ASN A 14 -9.59 -6.39 12.15
C ASN A 14 -8.15 -6.00 11.69
N HIS A 15 -8.00 -5.09 10.71
CA HIS A 15 -6.70 -4.70 10.11
C HIS A 15 -6.12 -3.41 10.66
N ASP A 16 -6.76 -2.85 11.67
CA ASP A 16 -6.45 -1.53 12.18
C ASP A 16 -5.01 -1.47 12.76
N TYR A 17 -4.47 -2.65 13.13
CA TYR A 17 -3.08 -2.86 13.58
C TYR A 17 -2.16 -3.47 12.51
N MET A 18 -2.67 -3.78 11.32
CA MET A 18 -1.88 -4.32 10.22
C MET A 18 -1.00 -3.21 9.64
N GLU A 19 0.21 -3.59 9.25
CA GLU A 19 1.15 -2.72 8.55
C GLU A 19 1.50 -3.37 7.20
N ILE A 20 1.45 -2.60 6.11
CA ILE A 20 1.79 -3.06 4.76
C ILE A 20 3.07 -2.39 4.25
N PHE A 21 3.89 -3.16 3.54
CA PHE A 21 5.04 -2.68 2.79
C PHE A 21 4.76 -2.75 1.29
N ASP A 22 4.81 -1.60 0.63
CA ASP A 22 4.65 -1.43 -0.81
C ASP A 22 6.05 -1.25 -1.44
N ILE A 23 6.64 -2.38 -1.84
CA ILE A 23 8.01 -2.45 -2.37
C ILE A 23 7.99 -2.13 -3.88
N GLY A 24 8.66 -1.05 -4.27
CA GLY A 24 8.53 -0.47 -5.60
C GLY A 24 7.25 0.35 -5.72
N CYS A 25 7.04 1.27 -4.78
CA CYS A 25 5.75 1.94 -4.60
C CYS A 25 5.34 2.77 -5.81
N GLY A 26 6.27 3.27 -6.64
CA GLY A 26 5.98 4.05 -7.83
C GLY A 26 5.09 5.27 -7.54
N THR A 27 3.79 5.13 -7.80
CA THR A 27 2.77 6.17 -7.53
C THR A 27 2.13 6.07 -6.13
N GLY A 28 2.44 5.02 -5.37
CA GLY A 28 1.88 4.74 -4.05
C GLY A 28 0.47 4.13 -4.07
N ILE A 29 -0.05 3.72 -5.24
CA ILE A 29 -1.45 3.31 -5.38
C ILE A 29 -1.84 2.12 -4.48
N LEU A 30 -0.92 1.18 -4.23
CA LEU A 30 -1.19 0.03 -3.36
C LEU A 30 -1.20 0.45 -1.89
N SER A 31 -0.27 1.31 -1.47
CA SER A 31 -0.28 1.93 -0.15
C SER A 31 -1.59 2.68 0.13
N ILE A 32 -2.05 3.49 -0.82
CA ILE A 32 -3.33 4.23 -0.70
C ILE A 32 -4.52 3.27 -0.63
N ALA A 33 -4.53 2.22 -1.44
CA ALA A 33 -5.59 1.22 -1.43
C ALA A 33 -5.64 0.45 -0.10
N ALA A 34 -4.48 0.03 0.44
CA ALA A 34 -4.37 -0.63 1.74
C ALA A 34 -4.97 0.21 2.86
N LEU A 35 -4.59 1.49 2.93
CA LEU A 35 -5.10 2.41 3.93
C LEU A 35 -6.62 2.61 3.80
N LYS A 36 -7.14 2.70 2.56
CA LYS A 36 -8.59 2.79 2.31
C LYS A 36 -9.36 1.55 2.72
N LEU A 37 -8.71 0.38 2.71
CA LEU A 37 -9.27 -0.89 3.18
C LEU A 37 -9.16 -1.06 4.70
N GLY A 38 -8.59 -0.09 5.43
CA GLY A 38 -8.57 -0.07 6.89
C GLY A 38 -7.26 -0.55 7.53
N VAL A 39 -6.20 -0.75 6.74
CA VAL A 39 -4.86 -1.04 7.28
C VAL A 39 -4.36 0.14 8.11
N GLY A 40 -3.79 -0.14 9.28
CA GLY A 40 -3.31 0.89 10.21
C GLY A 40 -2.17 1.75 9.65
N ARG A 41 -1.20 1.13 8.97
CA ARG A 41 -0.06 1.82 8.35
C ARG A 41 0.37 1.21 7.03
N ALA A 42 0.84 2.05 6.11
CA ALA A 42 1.47 1.63 4.87
C ALA A 42 2.83 2.32 4.70
N TYR A 43 3.85 1.54 4.35
CA TYR A 43 5.21 2.01 4.06
C TYR A 43 5.49 1.82 2.58
N GLY A 44 5.61 2.91 1.83
CA GLY A 44 6.03 2.90 0.44
C GLY A 44 7.55 3.05 0.34
N VAL A 45 8.21 2.13 -0.37
CA VAL A 45 9.64 2.23 -0.68
C VAL A 45 9.85 2.11 -2.17
N ASP A 46 10.74 2.93 -2.73
CA ASP A 46 11.16 2.82 -4.12
C ASP A 46 12.65 3.17 -4.22
N ILE A 47 13.33 2.57 -5.19
CA ILE A 47 14.73 2.88 -5.50
C ILE A 47 14.84 4.21 -6.28
N ASP A 48 13.77 4.60 -6.97
CA ASP A 48 13.69 5.91 -7.61
C ASP A 48 13.18 6.95 -6.60
N HIS A 49 14.06 7.88 -6.24
CA HIS A 49 13.71 9.00 -5.37
C HIS A 49 12.50 9.82 -5.90
N LYS A 50 12.30 9.89 -7.23
CA LYS A 50 11.14 10.59 -7.80
C LYS A 50 9.83 9.89 -7.47
N ALA A 51 9.80 8.56 -7.45
CA ALA A 51 8.62 7.79 -7.09
C ALA A 51 8.19 8.10 -5.64
N VAL A 52 9.15 8.10 -4.71
CA VAL A 52 8.88 8.48 -3.31
C VAL A 52 8.35 9.91 -3.19
N LEU A 53 8.82 10.85 -4.04
CA LEU A 53 8.30 12.21 -4.07
C LEU A 53 6.85 12.28 -4.59
N ILE A 54 6.50 11.46 -5.58
CA ILE A 54 5.16 11.39 -6.18
C ILE A 54 4.16 10.73 -5.22
N ALA A 55 4.59 9.71 -4.49
CA ALA A 55 3.75 8.88 -3.62
C ALA A 55 3.46 9.49 -2.23
N ARG A 56 4.03 10.66 -1.93
CA ARG A 56 3.80 11.42 -0.68
C ARG A 56 2.49 12.18 -0.69
#